data_AF-A0A815WU63-F1
#
_entry.id   AF-A0A815WU63-F1
#
_cell.length_a   1.000
_cell.length_b   1.000
_cell.length_c   1.000
_cell.angle_alpha   90.00
_cell.angle_beta   90.00
_cell.angle_gamma   90.00
#
_symmetry.space_group_name_H-M   'P 1'
#
loop_
_entity.id
_entity.type
_entity.pdbx_description
1 polymer ?
#
loop_
_entity_poly.entity_id
_entity_poly.type
_entity_poly.pdbx_seq_one_letter_code
_entity_poly.pdbx_strand_id
1 'polypeptide(L)'
;MGDVINCTRFLCRADDLVSLPEEPIEIPRIPLISLAYRVGTLLSVFGEKTNEQHLINALQQTVWQWREQGIPVNSYEFASYPRLDVFPAQYVIFLELIEDQEHKIDAQQLQILKNTVNAEVEQELCKANQNYQNSRSSTKLGPLNAIL
;
A
#
# COMPACT_ATOMS: atom_id res chain seq x y z
N MET A 1 -8.02 -2.74 -11.74
CA MET A 1 -7.88 -1.44 -11.03
C MET A 1 -8.30 -0.31 -11.95
N GLY A 2 -9.31 0.46 -11.56
CA GLY A 2 -9.79 1.65 -12.30
C GLY A 2 -9.44 2.95 -11.57
N ASP A 3 -9.42 4.05 -12.30
CA ASP A 3 -9.21 5.39 -11.73
C ASP A 3 -10.55 5.99 -11.29
N VAL A 4 -10.59 6.61 -10.11
CA VAL A 4 -11.75 7.38 -9.63
C VAL A 4 -11.65 8.79 -10.15
N ILE A 5 -12.67 9.19 -10.89
CA ILE A 5 -12.77 10.49 -11.51
C ILE A 5 -13.77 11.31 -10.71
N ASN A 6 -13.31 12.42 -10.14
CA ASN A 6 -14.21 13.47 -9.68
C ASN A 6 -14.54 14.32 -10.90
N CYS A 7 -15.70 14.07 -11.49
CA CYS A 7 -16.25 14.94 -12.50
C CYS A 7 -17.00 16.06 -11.78
N THR A 8 -16.59 17.31 -11.99
CA THR A 8 -17.33 18.48 -11.49
C THR A 8 -18.67 18.70 -12.19
N ARG A 9 -19.08 17.77 -13.08
CA ARG A 9 -20.36 17.78 -13.77
C ARG A 9 -20.98 16.39 -13.82
N PHE A 10 -22.28 16.33 -13.59
CA PHE A 10 -23.08 15.11 -13.69
C PHE A 10 -22.84 14.44 -15.05
N LEU A 11 -22.16 13.28 -15.03
CA LEU A 11 -22.41 12.26 -16.03
C LEU A 11 -23.79 11.70 -15.71
N CYS A 12 -24.83 12.36 -16.22
CA CYS A 12 -26.12 11.68 -16.38
C CYS A 12 -25.81 10.45 -17.26
N ARG A 13 -26.20 9.28 -16.73
CA ARG A 13 -26.00 7.92 -17.25
C ARG A 13 -25.71 7.80 -18.76
N ALA A 14 -24.87 6.82 -19.10
CA ALA A 14 -24.38 6.52 -20.46
C ALA A 14 -25.46 6.38 -21.57
N ASP A 15 -26.74 6.35 -21.22
CA ASP A 15 -27.86 6.13 -22.14
C ASP A 15 -28.67 7.42 -22.44
N ASP A 16 -28.43 8.53 -21.73
CA ASP A 16 -29.13 9.82 -21.95
C ASP A 16 -28.16 10.91 -22.42
N LEU A 17 -28.04 11.07 -23.73
CA LEU A 17 -27.31 12.17 -24.36
C LEU A 17 -28.14 13.46 -24.28
N VAL A 18 -27.86 14.30 -23.27
CA VAL A 18 -28.37 15.68 -23.24
C VAL A 18 -27.58 16.53 -24.24
N SER A 19 -28.28 17.26 -25.10
CA SER A 19 -27.67 18.13 -26.11
C SER A 19 -26.84 19.24 -25.44
N LEU A 20 -25.61 19.44 -25.92
CA LEU A 20 -24.77 20.56 -25.47
C LEU A 20 -25.41 21.90 -25.93
N PRO A 21 -25.34 22.97 -25.11
CA PRO A 21 -25.84 24.28 -25.52
C PRO A 21 -25.08 24.84 -26.72
N GLU A 22 -25.82 25.51 -27.62
CA GLU A 22 -25.31 26.00 -28.91
C GLU A 22 -24.27 27.13 -28.77
N GLU A 23 -24.28 27.88 -27.66
CA GLU A 23 -23.40 29.02 -27.44
C GLU A 23 -22.41 28.80 -26.26
N PRO A 24 -21.15 29.27 -26.37
CA PRO A 24 -20.17 29.16 -25.30
C PRO A 24 -20.47 30.16 -24.18
N ILE A 25 -21.24 29.75 -23.17
CA ILE A 25 -21.36 30.49 -21.90
C ILE A 25 -20.15 30.09 -21.05
N GLU A 26 -19.14 30.96 -20.86
CA GLU A 26 -18.00 30.93 -19.87
C GLU A 26 -17.31 29.58 -19.52
N ILE A 27 -17.71 28.48 -20.14
CA ILE A 27 -17.57 27.13 -19.67
C ILE A 27 -17.21 26.29 -20.89
N PRO A 28 -16.08 25.55 -20.85
CA PRO A 28 -15.65 24.73 -21.96
C PRO A 28 -16.68 23.63 -22.29
N ARG A 29 -16.91 23.40 -23.58
CA ARG A 29 -17.82 22.35 -24.11
C ARG A 29 -17.39 20.91 -23.77
N ILE A 30 -16.19 20.74 -23.21
CA ILE A 30 -15.57 19.45 -22.88
C ILE A 30 -15.56 19.30 -21.35
N PRO A 31 -15.95 18.14 -20.80
CA PRO A 31 -15.93 17.92 -19.36
C PRO A 31 -14.52 18.08 -18.80
N LEU A 32 -14.43 18.82 -17.70
CA LEU A 32 -13.21 18.90 -16.91
C LEU A 32 -13.17 17.69 -15.96
N ILE A 33 -12.11 16.90 -16.09
CA ILE A 33 -11.90 15.65 -15.36
C ILE A 33 -10.79 15.89 -14.35
N SER A 34 -11.09 15.74 -13.06
CA SER A 34 -10.07 15.68 -12.02
C SER A 34 -9.89 14.23 -11.57
N LEU A 35 -8.65 13.75 -11.60
CA LEU A 35 -8.31 12.44 -11.04
C LEU A 35 -8.23 12.58 -9.52
N ALA A 36 -9.03 11.79 -8.80
CA ALA A 36 -9.02 11.80 -7.34
C ALA A 36 -7.97 10.81 -6.80
N TYR A 37 -8.16 9.53 -7.12
CA TYR A 37 -7.26 8.44 -6.73
C TYR A 37 -7.52 7.22 -7.61
N ARG A 38 -6.70 6.18 -7.50
CA ARG A 38 -6.94 4.90 -8.18
C ARG A 38 -7.48 3.87 -7.22
N VAL A 39 -8.63 3.26 -7.58
CA VAL A 39 -9.31 2.26 -6.75
C VAL A 39 -8.36 1.11 -6.44
N GLY A 40 -8.30 0.75 -5.15
CA GLY A 40 -7.48 -0.35 -4.65
C GLY A 40 -6.00 0.00 -4.53
N THR A 41 -5.59 1.27 -4.63
CA THR A 41 -4.22 1.67 -4.29
C THR A 41 -4.18 2.13 -2.83
N LEU A 42 -3.33 1.49 -2.03
CA LEU A 42 -3.12 1.79 -0.63
C LEU A 42 -1.85 2.64 -0.44
N LEU A 43 -0.74 2.23 -1.07
CA LEU A 43 0.52 2.97 -1.07
C LEU A 43 1.02 3.23 -2.50
N SER A 44 1.52 4.43 -2.73
CA SER A 44 2.13 4.84 -4.00
C SER A 44 3.01 6.08 -3.79
N VAL A 45 4.23 6.04 -4.32
CA VAL A 45 5.23 7.12 -4.22
C VAL A 45 5.81 7.46 -5.61
N PHE A 46 6.29 6.46 -6.37
CA PHE A 46 6.93 6.63 -7.69
C PHE A 46 6.19 5.91 -8.82
N GLY A 47 4.85 5.86 -8.72
CA GLY A 47 3.97 5.27 -9.73
C GLY A 47 3.75 3.76 -9.57
N GLU A 48 4.53 3.09 -8.74
CA GLU A 48 4.16 1.78 -8.21
C GLU A 48 2.86 1.89 -7.40
N LYS A 49 2.04 0.85 -7.50
CA LYS A 49 0.73 0.80 -6.84
C LYS A 49 0.71 -0.42 -5.97
N THR A 50 0.78 -0.20 -4.67
CA THR A 50 0.66 -1.27 -3.67
C THR A 50 -0.76 -1.27 -3.19
N ASN A 51 -1.47 -2.38 -3.40
CA ASN A 51 -2.82 -2.56 -2.90
C ASN A 51 -2.79 -3.24 -1.53
N GLU A 52 -3.96 -3.32 -0.90
CA GLU A 52 -4.11 -3.97 0.39
C GLU A 52 -3.75 -5.46 0.35
N GLN A 53 -4.12 -6.18 -0.71
CA GLN A 53 -3.79 -7.60 -0.88
C GLN A 53 -2.27 -7.86 -0.92
N HIS A 54 -1.49 -6.98 -1.55
CA HIS A 54 -0.04 -7.10 -1.60
C HIS A 54 0.55 -7.00 -0.20
N LEU A 55 0.07 -6.06 0.63
CA LEU A 55 0.51 -5.93 2.01
C LEU A 55 0.05 -7.11 2.87
N ILE A 56 -1.23 -7.50 2.80
CA ILE A 56 -1.76 -8.63 3.56
C ILE A 56 -0.97 -9.90 3.24
N ASN A 57 -0.74 -10.19 1.95
CA ASN A 57 0.03 -11.36 1.54
C ASN A 57 1.47 -11.29 2.08
N ALA A 58 2.13 -10.12 1.96
CA ALA A 58 3.49 -9.95 2.45
C ALA A 58 3.60 -10.17 3.97
N LEU A 59 2.68 -9.58 4.74
CA LEU A 59 2.63 -9.69 6.19
C LEU A 59 2.30 -11.12 6.64
N GLN A 60 1.33 -11.77 6.00
CA GLN A 60 0.98 -13.17 6.29
C GLN A 60 2.16 -14.12 6.04
N GLN A 61 2.86 -13.95 4.91
CA GLN A 61 4.04 -14.77 4.60
C GLN A 61 5.19 -14.50 5.57
N THR A 62 5.40 -13.23 5.95
CA THR A 62 6.43 -12.86 6.94
C THR A 62 6.15 -13.52 8.30
N VAL A 63 4.91 -13.41 8.80
CA VAL A 63 4.49 -14.02 10.06
C VAL A 63 4.56 -15.55 10.00
N TRP A 64 4.18 -16.15 8.87
CA TRP A 64 4.32 -17.59 8.67
C TRP A 64 5.78 -18.04 8.79
N GLN A 65 6.73 -17.31 8.19
CA GLN A 65 8.16 -17.61 8.30
C GLN A 65 8.67 -17.51 9.75
N TRP A 66 8.22 -16.52 10.52
CA TRP A 66 8.56 -16.42 11.94
C TRP A 66 8.08 -17.62 12.75
N ARG A 67 6.87 -18.12 12.45
CA ARG A 67 6.34 -19.33 13.11
C ARG A 67 7.15 -20.57 12.76
N GLU A 68 7.57 -20.72 11.51
CA GLU A 68 8.46 -21.82 11.10
C GLU A 68 9.83 -21.74 11.80
N GLN A 69 10.28 -20.53 12.18
CA GLN A 69 11.48 -20.31 12.99
C GLN A 69 11.25 -20.51 14.50
N GLY A 70 10.04 -20.90 14.91
CA GLY A 70 9.67 -21.13 16.30
C GLY A 70 9.27 -19.88 17.09
N ILE A 71 8.92 -18.78 16.39
CA ILE A 71 8.42 -17.55 17.02
C ILE A 71 6.87 -17.56 16.97
N PRO A 72 6.19 -17.74 18.10
CA PRO A 72 4.76 -18.05 18.14
C PRO A 72 3.87 -16.79 18.08
N VAL A 73 3.86 -16.12 16.92
CA VAL A 73 3.07 -14.89 16.69
C VAL A 73 2.06 -15.02 15.58
N ASN A 74 0.98 -14.24 15.68
CA ASN A 74 0.08 -13.94 14.58
C ASN A 74 0.06 -12.43 14.30
N SER A 75 -0.28 -12.06 13.07
CA SER A 75 -0.69 -10.69 12.76
C SER A 75 -2.10 -10.44 13.29
N TYR A 76 -2.33 -9.26 13.87
CA TYR A 76 -3.65 -8.81 14.29
C TYR A 76 -4.14 -7.68 13.38
N GLU A 77 -3.52 -6.51 13.50
CA GLU A 77 -3.82 -5.33 12.70
C GLU A 77 -2.55 -4.73 12.09
N PHE A 78 -2.71 -3.95 11.03
CA PHE A 78 -1.62 -3.17 10.46
C PHE A 78 -2.12 -1.81 10.00
N ALA A 79 -1.21 -0.83 10.04
CA ALA A 79 -1.40 0.47 9.45
C ALA A 79 -0.19 0.79 8.57
N SER A 80 -0.39 1.55 7.50
CA SER A 80 0.73 1.92 6.61
C SER A 80 0.57 3.31 6.03
N TYR A 81 1.70 3.96 5.75
CA TYR A 81 1.71 5.23 5.06
C TYR A 81 3.01 5.41 4.25
N PRO A 82 2.98 6.21 3.17
CA PRO A 82 4.18 6.62 2.46
C PRO A 82 4.89 7.74 3.23
N ARG A 83 6.15 7.53 3.57
CA ARG A 83 7.00 8.52 4.21
C ARG A 83 7.74 9.34 3.16
N LEU A 84 7.32 10.60 3.00
CA LEU A 84 7.78 11.51 1.93
C LEU A 84 8.78 12.58 2.40
N ASP A 85 9.06 12.68 3.70
CA ASP A 85 10.02 13.61 4.31
C ASP A 85 11.48 13.12 4.24
N VAL A 86 11.72 11.96 3.63
CA VAL A 86 13.04 11.36 3.44
C VAL A 86 13.30 11.05 1.96
N PHE A 87 14.58 11.03 1.57
CA PHE A 87 14.99 10.68 0.21
C PHE A 87 16.03 9.54 0.21
N PRO A 88 15.80 8.44 -0.54
CA PRO A 88 14.59 8.13 -1.30
C PRO A 88 13.36 7.92 -0.39
N ALA A 89 12.18 8.31 -0.86
CA ALA A 89 10.94 8.15 -0.10
C ALA A 89 10.62 6.66 0.13
N GLN A 90 10.03 6.33 1.27
CA GLN A 90 9.92 4.95 1.75
C GLN A 90 8.53 4.60 2.24
N TYR A 91 8.23 3.30 2.38
CA TYR A 91 7.03 2.84 3.05
C TYR A 91 7.28 2.66 4.54
N VAL A 92 6.29 3.04 5.34
CA VAL A 92 6.25 2.73 6.77
C VAL A 92 5.05 1.84 7.04
N ILE A 93 5.28 0.74 7.75
CA ILE A 93 4.25 -0.23 8.13
C ILE A 93 4.31 -0.43 9.64
N PHE A 94 3.21 -0.20 10.33
CA PHE A 94 3.01 -0.61 11.71
C PHE A 94 2.29 -1.95 11.68
N LEU A 95 2.80 -2.93 12.43
CA LEU A 95 2.26 -4.28 12.50
C LEU A 95 2.05 -4.65 13.96
N GLU A 96 0.80 -4.83 14.36
CA GLU A 96 0.46 -5.34 15.68
C GLU A 96 0.50 -6.86 15.68
N LEU A 97 1.28 -7.43 16.59
CA LEU A 97 1.43 -8.86 16.78
C LEU A 97 0.70 -9.33 18.04
N ILE A 98 0.08 -10.50 17.94
CA ILE A 98 -0.50 -11.22 19.08
C ILE A 98 0.23 -12.54 19.29
N GLU A 99 0.48 -12.88 20.55
CA GLU A 99 1.10 -14.14 20.93
C GLU A 99 0.10 -15.30 20.81
N ASP A 100 0.58 -16.50 20.47
CA ASP A 100 -0.22 -17.70 20.64
C ASP A 100 -0.45 -17.98 22.14
N GLN A 101 -1.67 -18.40 22.49
CA GLN A 101 -2.11 -18.55 23.88
C GLN A 101 -1.23 -19.49 24.73
N GLU A 102 -0.46 -20.36 24.09
CA GLU A 102 0.35 -21.38 24.74
C GLU A 102 1.82 -20.95 24.96
N HIS A 103 2.33 -19.96 24.20
CA HIS A 103 3.74 -19.61 24.20
C HIS A 103 3.94 -18.09 24.14
N LYS A 104 4.55 -17.54 25.19
CA LYS A 104 4.94 -16.13 25.22
C LYS A 104 6.22 -15.90 24.45
N ILE A 105 6.32 -14.74 23.81
CA ILE A 105 7.58 -14.29 23.22
C ILE A 105 8.55 -13.95 24.35
N ASP A 106 9.78 -14.44 24.24
CA ASP A 106 10.85 -13.97 25.11
C ASP A 106 11.47 -12.66 24.59
N ALA A 107 12.22 -11.97 25.46
CA ALA A 107 12.83 -10.69 25.11
C ALA A 107 13.88 -10.81 23.99
N GLN A 108 14.52 -11.99 23.82
CA GLN A 108 15.52 -12.21 22.79
C GLN A 108 14.84 -12.35 21.41
N GLN A 109 13.76 -13.12 21.33
CA GLN A 109 12.92 -13.27 20.15
C GLN A 109 12.33 -11.93 19.71
N LEU A 110 11.82 -11.12 20.64
CA LEU A 110 11.33 -9.78 20.31
C LEU A 110 12.44 -8.89 19.73
N GLN A 111 13.66 -8.98 20.26
CA GLN A 111 14.78 -8.21 19.76
C GLN A 111 15.23 -8.69 18.38
N ILE A 112 15.21 -10.00 18.13
CA ILE A 112 15.46 -10.58 16.80
C ILE A 112 14.45 -10.03 15.79
N LEU A 113 13.15 -10.14 16.10
CA LEU A 113 12.08 -9.62 15.25
C LEU A 113 12.28 -8.13 14.93
N LYS A 114 12.55 -7.29 15.94
CA LYS A 114 12.79 -5.85 15.72
C LYS A 114 13.98 -5.57 14.82
N ASN A 115 14.97 -6.47 14.77
CA ASN A 115 16.16 -6.31 13.94
C ASN A 115 15.95 -6.82 12.51
N THR A 116 15.07 -7.81 12.30
CA THR A 116 14.89 -8.47 10.99
C THR A 116 13.63 -8.03 10.25
N VAL A 117 12.62 -7.50 10.95
CA VAL A 117 11.28 -7.23 10.41
C VAL A 117 11.29 -6.37 9.15
N ASN A 118 12.14 -5.34 9.09
CA ASN A 118 12.24 -4.48 7.91
C ASN A 118 12.60 -5.28 6.66
N ALA A 119 13.64 -6.12 6.76
CA ALA A 119 14.15 -6.89 5.64
C ALA A 119 13.20 -8.00 5.22
N GLU A 120 12.58 -8.69 6.19
CA GLU A 120 11.67 -9.81 5.93
C GLU A 120 10.36 -9.33 5.30
N VAL A 121 9.74 -8.27 5.85
CA VAL A 121 8.54 -7.66 5.26
C VAL A 121 8.85 -7.08 3.87
N GLU A 122 10.01 -6.44 3.68
CA GLU A 122 10.42 -5.92 2.37
C GLU A 122 10.59 -7.05 1.35
N GLN A 123 11.20 -8.16 1.74
CA GLN A 123 11.42 -9.31 0.86
C GLN A 123 10.08 -9.89 0.38
N GLU A 124 9.13 -10.11 1.28
CA GLU A 124 7.81 -10.63 0.92
C GLU A 124 6.99 -9.60 0.11
N LEU A 125 7.12 -8.31 0.41
CA LEU A 125 6.47 -7.27 -0.38
C LEU A 125 7.03 -7.18 -1.80
N CYS A 126 8.35 -7.38 -1.98
CA CYS A 126 8.96 -7.43 -3.30
C CYS A 126 8.42 -8.61 -4.13
N LYS A 127 8.23 -9.78 -3.50
CA LYS A 127 7.61 -10.96 -4.15
C LYS A 127 6.14 -10.70 -4.49
N ALA A 128 5.39 -10.07 -3.59
CA ALA A 128 3.97 -9.77 -3.79
C ALA A 128 3.72 -8.65 -4.81
N ASN A 129 4.68 -7.73 -5.01
CA ASN A 129 4.54 -6.57 -5.88
C ASN A 129 5.80 -6.32 -6.71
N GLN A 130 5.85 -6.88 -7.92
CA GLN A 130 6.98 -6.73 -8.85
C GLN A 130 7.29 -5.26 -9.19
N ASN A 131 6.28 -4.37 -9.24
CA ASN A 131 6.51 -2.95 -9.53
C ASN A 131 7.20 -2.24 -8.35
N TYR A 132 6.86 -2.62 -7.12
CA TYR A 132 7.58 -2.17 -5.93
C TYR A 132 9.03 -2.67 -5.96
N GLN A 133 9.25 -3.95 -6.26
CA GLN A 133 10.60 -4.52 -6.40
C GLN A 133 11.42 -3.75 -7.44
N ASN A 134 10.85 -3.48 -8.63
CA ASN A 134 11.54 -2.73 -9.68
C ASN A 134 11.92 -1.31 -9.23
N SER A 135 11.05 -0.67 -8.44
CA SER A 135 11.28 0.68 -7.90
C SER A 135 12.34 0.70 -6.79
N ARG A 136 12.39 -0.35 -5.96
CA ARG A 136 13.43 -0.58 -4.95
C ARG A 136 14.80 -0.86 -5.58
N SER A 137 14.84 -1.78 -6.54
CA SER A 137 16.07 -2.16 -7.27
C SER A 137 16.66 -1.01 -8.08
N SER A 138 15.84 -0.07 -8.53
CA SER A 138 16.27 1.14 -9.24
C SER A 138 16.52 2.35 -8.32
N THR A 139 16.58 2.13 -7.00
CA THR A 139 16.82 3.13 -5.95
C THR A 139 15.87 4.33 -5.95
N LYS A 140 14.73 4.22 -6.64
CA LYS A 140 13.67 5.24 -6.64
C LYS A 140 12.95 5.26 -5.30
N LEU A 141 12.75 4.09 -4.71
CA LEU A 141 12.12 3.92 -3.40
C LEU A 141 13.17 3.52 -2.36
N GLY A 142 13.04 4.04 -1.15
CA GLY A 142 13.90 3.74 0.00
C GLY A 142 13.55 2.38 0.63
N PRO A 143 14.41 1.86 1.52
CA PRO A 143 14.12 0.62 2.24
C PRO A 143 12.87 0.77 3.11
N LEU A 144 12.13 -0.33 3.25
CA LEU A 144 10.91 -0.37 4.04
C LEU A 144 11.24 -0.22 5.54
N ASN A 145 10.39 0.51 6.25
CA ASN A 145 10.47 0.62 7.70
C ASN A 145 9.23 0.01 8.35
N ALA A 146 9.38 -1.20 8.86
CA ALA A 146 8.36 -1.92 9.61
C ALA A 146 8.56 -1.73 11.12
N ILE A 147 7.47 -1.54 11.84
CA ILE A 147 7.45 -1.25 13.27
C ILE A 147 6.50 -2.23 13.93
N LEU A 148 6.99 -2.94 14.94
CA LEU A 148 6.24 -3.88 15.79
C LEU A 148 5.79 -3.22 17.09
#